data_AF-A0A7Z9URD9-F1
#
_entry.id   AF-A0A7Z9URD9-F1
#
_cell.length_a   1.000
_cell.length_b   1.000
_cell.length_c   1.000
_cell.angle_alpha   90.00
_cell.angle_beta   90.00
_cell.angle_gamma   90.00
#
_symmetry.space_group_name_H-M   'P 1'
#
loop_
_entity.id
_entity.type
_entity.pdbx_description
1 polymer ?
#
loop_
_entity_poly.entity_id
_entity_poly.type
_entity_poly.pdbx_seq_one_letter_code
_entity_poly.pdbx_strand_id
1 'polypeptide(L)'
;MGISTILWIVAIKDLVDLTDSNTLLDYGSGKGIQYKTVLPEDENRVACQKLQDYWETSEIYCYDPAYPPHQNLPNRQFDGVISTDVLERCHQEDMKWVVNEIFSLAKRFVFANIACYRASKSLPNGKNAHCTIRPSIFDQPLLLPKDSIPFYPFHEEYTKQDSHVPDVFCVS
;
A
#
# COMPACT_ATOMS: atom_id res chain seq x y z
N MET A 1 -11.29 5.24 -6.92
CA MET A 1 -10.21 5.08 -7.90
C MET A 1 -8.99 4.71 -7.10
N GLY A 2 -8.39 3.55 -7.36
CA GLY A 2 -7.15 3.09 -6.70
C GLY A 2 -5.99 3.37 -7.64
N ILE A 3 -5.43 4.58 -7.55
CA ILE A 3 -4.21 4.97 -8.29
C ILE A 3 -3.12 5.44 -7.31
N SER A 4 -3.36 5.34 -6.01
CA SER A 4 -2.42 5.75 -4.96
C SER A 4 -1.11 4.96 -5.00
N THR A 5 -1.15 3.69 -5.45
CA THR A 5 0.04 2.87 -5.70
C THR A 5 1.03 3.52 -6.68
N ILE A 6 0.58 4.35 -7.62
CA ILE A 6 1.45 4.99 -8.63
C ILE A 6 2.52 5.87 -7.99
N LEU A 7 2.20 6.52 -6.86
CA LEU A 7 3.15 7.37 -6.14
C LEU A 7 4.32 6.59 -5.52
N TRP A 8 4.17 5.27 -5.39
CA TRP A 8 5.07 4.40 -4.64
C TRP A 8 5.80 3.38 -5.53
N ILE A 9 5.70 3.50 -6.85
CA ILE A 9 6.24 2.52 -7.81
C ILE A 9 7.73 2.25 -7.58
N VAL A 10 8.53 3.30 -7.33
CA VAL A 10 9.97 3.18 -7.11
C VAL A 10 10.26 2.53 -5.76
N ALA A 11 9.64 3.00 -4.68
CA ALA A 11 9.84 2.40 -3.36
C ALA A 11 9.43 0.92 -3.30
N ILE A 12 8.35 0.56 -4.00
CA ILE A 12 7.92 -0.84 -4.13
C ILE A 12 8.94 -1.65 -4.95
N LYS A 13 9.52 -1.10 -6.02
CA LYS A 13 10.61 -1.76 -6.78
C LYS A 13 11.81 -2.04 -5.88
N ASP A 14 12.22 -1.06 -5.08
CA ASP A 14 13.37 -1.20 -4.18
C ASP A 14 13.13 -2.35 -3.18
N LEU A 15 11.91 -2.47 -2.64
CA LEU A 15 11.55 -3.60 -1.76
C LEU A 15 11.51 -4.93 -2.50
N VAL A 16 10.96 -4.95 -3.72
CA VAL A 16 10.94 -6.15 -4.56
C VAL A 16 12.36 -6.66 -4.80
N ASP A 17 13.28 -5.77 -5.16
CA ASP A 17 14.68 -6.11 -5.44
C ASP A 17 15.43 -6.53 -4.18
N LEU A 18 15.28 -5.76 -3.09
CA LEU A 18 15.94 -6.04 -1.82
C LEU A 18 15.54 -7.39 -1.25
N THR A 19 14.29 -7.81 -1.48
CA THR A 19 13.74 -9.05 -0.93
C THR A 19 13.67 -10.18 -1.94
N ASP A 20 14.12 -9.99 -3.19
CA ASP A 20 14.02 -10.96 -4.29
C ASP A 20 12.57 -11.49 -4.49
N SER A 21 11.60 -10.59 -4.40
CA SER A 21 10.17 -10.92 -4.43
C SER A 21 9.66 -11.13 -5.85
N ASN A 22 8.88 -12.20 -6.07
CA ASN A 22 8.37 -12.55 -7.40
C ASN A 22 6.84 -12.45 -7.51
N THR A 23 6.12 -12.56 -6.39
CA THR A 23 4.66 -12.49 -6.34
C THR A 23 4.18 -11.39 -5.42
N LEU A 24 3.25 -10.54 -5.90
CA LEU A 24 2.70 -9.42 -5.15
C LEU A 24 1.18 -9.51 -4.99
N LEU A 25 0.69 -9.09 -3.83
CA LEU A 25 -0.72 -8.83 -3.57
C LEU A 25 -0.94 -7.33 -3.38
N ASP A 26 -1.90 -6.75 -4.10
CA ASP A 26 -2.42 -5.41 -3.81
C ASP A 26 -3.72 -5.52 -3.01
N TYR A 27 -3.61 -5.33 -1.69
CA TYR A 27 -4.68 -5.37 -0.72
C TYR A 27 -5.36 -3.99 -0.67
N GLY A 28 -6.56 -3.91 -1.23
CA GLY A 28 -7.28 -2.65 -1.45
C GLY A 28 -7.07 -2.04 -2.85
N SER A 29 -6.74 -2.89 -3.83
CA SER A 29 -6.42 -2.49 -5.22
C SER A 29 -7.52 -1.71 -5.96
N GLY A 30 -8.75 -1.66 -5.44
CA GLY A 30 -9.89 -1.13 -6.15
C GLY A 30 -10.11 -1.87 -7.46
N LYS A 31 -10.14 -1.11 -8.55
CA LYS A 31 -10.33 -1.65 -9.90
C LYS A 31 -9.04 -2.19 -10.54
N GLY A 32 -7.88 -2.06 -9.86
CA GLY A 32 -6.57 -2.46 -10.39
C GLY A 32 -6.24 -1.79 -11.72
N ILE A 33 -6.59 -0.51 -11.91
CA ILE A 33 -6.40 0.21 -13.17
C ILE A 33 -4.91 0.50 -13.40
N GLN A 34 -4.17 0.79 -12.32
CA GLN A 34 -2.74 1.03 -12.32
C GLN A 34 -1.93 -0.11 -12.97
N TYR A 35 -2.40 -1.35 -12.89
CA TYR A 35 -1.73 -2.52 -13.49
C TYR A 35 -2.11 -2.74 -14.97
N LYS A 36 -3.12 -2.03 -15.47
CA LYS A 36 -3.62 -2.13 -16.85
C LYS A 36 -3.14 -0.99 -17.74
N THR A 37 -2.66 0.10 -17.13
CA THR A 37 -2.20 1.30 -17.84
C THR A 37 -0.69 1.23 -18.07
N VAL A 38 -0.26 1.77 -19.20
CA VAL A 38 1.15 1.94 -19.55
C VAL A 38 1.70 3.15 -18.79
N LEU A 39 2.86 3.01 -18.14
CA LEU A 39 3.51 4.13 -17.46
C LEU A 39 3.95 5.20 -18.47
N PRO A 40 3.77 6.51 -18.18
CA PRO A 40 4.26 7.57 -19.04
C PRO A 40 5.80 7.54 -19.13
N GLU A 41 6.30 7.81 -20.33
CA GLU A 41 7.73 7.87 -20.65
C GLU A 41 8.36 9.10 -19.96
N ASP A 42 9.49 8.90 -19.29
CA ASP A 42 10.35 9.97 -18.77
C ASP A 42 11.71 9.82 -19.46
N GLU A 43 12.42 10.93 -19.74
CA GLU A 43 13.50 11.04 -20.75
C GLU A 43 14.70 10.07 -20.60
N ASN A 44 14.73 9.23 -19.56
CA ASN A 44 15.77 8.24 -19.29
C ASN A 44 15.25 6.80 -19.03
N ARG A 45 13.99 6.46 -19.33
CA ARG A 45 13.45 5.11 -19.02
C ARG A 45 12.68 4.49 -20.19
N VAL A 46 13.00 3.23 -20.46
CA VAL A 46 12.54 2.40 -21.58
C VAL A 46 11.01 2.42 -21.73
N ALA A 47 10.57 2.61 -22.97
CA ALA A 47 9.18 2.64 -23.39
C ALA A 47 8.34 1.47 -22.84
N CYS A 48 7.21 1.82 -22.22
CA CYS A 48 6.03 0.98 -22.09
C CYS A 48 6.21 -0.38 -21.38
N GLN A 49 6.54 -0.38 -20.09
CA GLN A 49 6.43 -1.57 -19.24
C GLN A 49 5.15 -1.50 -18.41
N LYS A 50 4.36 -2.59 -18.39
CA LYS A 50 3.33 -2.73 -17.35
C LYS A 50 4.04 -2.76 -16.00
N LEU A 51 3.38 -2.35 -14.93
CA LEU A 51 4.00 -2.37 -13.59
C LEU A 51 4.58 -3.73 -13.22
N GLN A 52 3.94 -4.80 -13.65
CA GLN A 52 4.42 -6.16 -13.47
C GLN A 52 5.81 -6.39 -14.12
N ASP A 53 6.01 -5.88 -15.34
CA ASP A 53 7.28 -6.01 -16.05
C ASP A 53 8.36 -5.12 -15.40
N TYR A 54 7.98 -3.89 -15.01
CA TYR A 54 8.90 -2.96 -14.34
C TYR A 54 9.36 -3.49 -12.98
N TRP A 55 8.48 -4.14 -12.22
CA TRP A 55 8.82 -4.80 -10.97
C TRP A 55 9.47 -6.17 -11.16
N GLU A 56 9.57 -6.69 -12.38
CA GLU A 56 10.13 -8.01 -12.68
C GLU A 56 9.42 -9.15 -11.92
N THR A 57 8.10 -9.00 -11.71
CA THR A 57 7.28 -9.96 -10.95
C THR A 57 6.49 -10.89 -11.86
N SER A 58 6.36 -12.15 -11.48
CA SER A 58 5.55 -13.14 -12.23
C SER A 58 4.05 -12.94 -12.03
N GLU A 59 3.63 -12.27 -10.96
CA GLU A 59 2.22 -12.09 -10.66
C GLU A 59 1.95 -10.87 -9.77
N ILE A 60 0.87 -10.14 -10.10
CA ILE A 60 0.21 -9.17 -9.24
C ILE A 60 -1.24 -9.60 -9.06
N TYR A 61 -1.61 -9.98 -7.84
CA TYR A 61 -2.98 -10.31 -7.47
C TYR A 61 -3.69 -9.07 -6.92
N CYS A 62 -4.88 -8.76 -7.44
CA CYS A 62 -5.70 -7.66 -6.96
C CYS A 62 -6.76 -8.17 -5.99
N TYR A 63 -6.78 -7.64 -4.78
CA TYR A 63 -7.84 -7.86 -3.80
C TYR A 63 -8.48 -6.53 -3.39
N ASP A 64 -9.81 -6.48 -3.33
CA ASP A 64 -10.58 -5.38 -2.73
C ASP A 64 -11.98 -5.90 -2.33
N PRO A 65 -12.32 -5.97 -1.03
CA PRO A 65 -13.62 -6.48 -0.57
C PRO A 65 -14.81 -5.60 -1.01
N ALA A 66 -14.57 -4.33 -1.36
CA ALA A 66 -15.57 -3.40 -1.85
C ALA A 66 -15.71 -3.40 -3.37
N TYR A 67 -14.96 -4.25 -4.10
CA TYR A 67 -15.06 -4.38 -5.55
C TYR A 67 -15.31 -5.83 -5.98
N PRO A 68 -16.54 -6.19 -6.43
CA PRO A 68 -16.92 -7.58 -6.67
C PRO A 68 -15.97 -8.42 -7.55
N PRO A 69 -15.36 -7.88 -8.63
CA PRO A 69 -14.38 -8.64 -9.42
C PRO A 69 -13.10 -9.01 -8.66
N HIS A 70 -12.73 -8.28 -7.60
CA HIS A 70 -11.53 -8.49 -6.80
C HIS A 70 -11.85 -8.83 -5.33
N GLN A 71 -13.09 -9.21 -5.03
CA GLN A 71 -13.56 -9.41 -3.64
C GLN A 71 -13.07 -10.71 -2.99
N ASN A 72 -12.47 -11.61 -3.76
CA ASN A 72 -12.07 -12.93 -3.26
C ASN A 72 -10.71 -12.82 -2.58
N LEU A 73 -10.68 -13.07 -1.28
CA LEU A 73 -9.43 -13.14 -0.54
C LEU A 73 -8.62 -14.37 -0.99
N PRO A 74 -7.32 -14.22 -1.31
CA PRO A 74 -6.51 -15.36 -1.70
C PRO A 74 -6.30 -16.32 -0.52
N ASN A 75 -6.28 -17.62 -0.80
CA ASN A 75 -6.00 -18.68 0.19
C ASN A 75 -4.51 -19.06 0.25
N ARG A 76 -3.62 -18.12 -0.10
CA ARG A 76 -2.17 -18.32 -0.17
C ARG A 76 -1.45 -17.01 0.16
N GLN A 77 -0.16 -17.15 0.47
CA GLN A 77 0.73 -16.01 0.69
C GLN A 77 1.43 -15.56 -0.61
N PHE A 78 1.89 -14.32 -0.60
CA PHE A 78 2.67 -13.63 -1.63
C PHE A 78 4.02 -13.22 -1.06
N ASP A 79 5.02 -13.00 -1.91
CA ASP A 79 6.32 -12.51 -1.44
C ASP A 79 6.17 -11.10 -0.83
N GLY A 80 5.41 -10.22 -1.50
CA GLY A 80 5.07 -8.89 -0.99
C GLY A 80 3.57 -8.62 -0.94
N VAL A 81 3.14 -7.85 0.06
CA VAL A 81 1.77 -7.29 0.14
C VAL A 81 1.83 -5.77 0.14
N ILE A 82 1.14 -5.14 -0.80
CA ILE A 82 0.97 -3.69 -0.92
C ILE A 82 -0.40 -3.34 -0.35
N SER A 83 -0.47 -2.32 0.51
CA SER A 83 -1.73 -1.77 0.98
C SER A 83 -1.68 -0.25 0.96
N THR A 84 -2.49 0.35 0.10
CA THR A 84 -2.62 1.80 -0.03
C THR A 84 -4.10 2.16 0.06
N ASP A 85 -4.43 3.22 0.80
CA ASP A 85 -5.80 3.70 0.96
C ASP A 85 -6.78 2.72 1.65
N VAL A 86 -6.28 1.82 2.48
CA VAL A 86 -7.09 0.81 3.21
C VAL A 86 -7.26 1.17 4.67
N LEU A 87 -6.15 1.30 5.40
CA LEU A 87 -6.18 1.35 6.86
C LEU A 87 -6.84 2.63 7.39
N GLU A 88 -6.74 3.75 6.66
CA GLU A 88 -7.45 4.99 7.00
C GLU A 88 -8.97 4.91 6.79
N ARG A 89 -9.44 3.95 5.99
CA ARG A 89 -10.88 3.68 5.76
C ARG A 89 -11.42 2.60 6.70
N CYS A 90 -10.53 1.85 7.34
CA CYS A 90 -10.86 0.82 8.30
C CYS A 90 -11.45 1.43 9.58
N HIS A 91 -12.51 0.82 10.12
CA HIS A 91 -13.01 1.19 11.44
C HIS A 91 -12.01 0.76 12.51
N GLN A 92 -11.94 1.49 13.63
CA GLN A 92 -10.98 1.19 14.70
C GLN A 92 -11.11 -0.24 15.25
N GLU A 93 -12.32 -0.77 15.32
CA GLU A 93 -12.60 -2.14 15.78
C GLU A 93 -12.01 -3.19 14.82
N ASP A 94 -11.90 -2.84 13.54
CA ASP A 94 -11.45 -3.73 12.48
C ASP A 94 -9.93 -3.70 12.26
N MET A 95 -9.29 -2.60 12.65
CA MET A 95 -7.88 -2.34 12.40
C MET A 95 -6.97 -3.52 12.78
N LYS A 96 -7.19 -4.11 13.97
CA LYS A 96 -6.34 -5.20 14.46
C LYS A 96 -6.42 -6.44 13.57
N TRP A 97 -7.62 -6.85 13.15
CA TRP A 97 -7.75 -8.06 12.34
C TRP A 97 -7.33 -7.82 10.90
N VAL A 98 -7.60 -6.62 10.34
CA VAL A 98 -7.15 -6.25 8.98
C VAL A 98 -5.63 -6.23 8.88
N VAL A 99 -4.95 -5.63 9.85
CA VAL A 99 -3.48 -5.67 9.91
C VAL A 99 -3.01 -7.12 9.99
N ASN A 100 -3.55 -7.93 10.92
CA ASN A 100 -3.15 -9.34 11.01
C ASN A 100 -3.38 -10.11 9.70
N GLU A 101 -4.47 -9.83 8.97
CA GLU A 101 -4.74 -10.45 7.67
C GLU A 101 -3.69 -10.05 6.62
N ILE A 102 -3.41 -8.75 6.46
CA ILE A 102 -2.37 -8.23 5.55
C ILE A 102 -1.02 -8.92 5.81
N PHE A 103 -0.61 -8.99 7.08
CA PHE A 103 0.64 -9.63 7.47
C PHE A 103 0.63 -11.14 7.26
N SER A 104 -0.51 -11.81 7.50
CA SER A 104 -0.63 -13.25 7.26
C SER A 104 -0.49 -13.64 5.78
N LEU A 105 -0.74 -12.70 4.87
CA LEU A 105 -0.64 -12.89 3.42
C LEU A 105 0.76 -12.61 2.85
N ALA A 106 1.67 -12.03 3.63
CA ALA A 106 3.03 -11.71 3.22
C ALA A 106 4.03 -12.79 3.64
N LYS A 107 5.04 -13.06 2.81
CA LYS A 107 6.19 -13.91 3.13
C LYS A 107 7.47 -13.12 3.41
N ARG A 108 7.69 -12.01 2.70
CA ARG A 108 8.96 -11.26 2.72
C ARG A 108 8.79 -9.79 3.07
N PHE A 109 7.73 -9.13 2.57
CA PHE A 109 7.47 -7.75 2.96
C PHE A 109 6.00 -7.35 2.93
N VAL A 110 5.67 -6.35 3.74
CA VAL A 110 4.42 -5.57 3.63
C VAL A 110 4.78 -4.12 3.38
N PHE A 111 4.33 -3.55 2.25
CA PHE A 111 4.34 -2.11 2.00
C PHE A 111 2.98 -1.53 2.38
N ALA A 112 2.91 -0.69 3.39
CA ALA A 112 1.67 -0.02 3.80
C ALA A 112 1.84 1.50 3.77
N ASN A 113 0.96 2.18 3.03
CA ASN A 113 0.85 3.64 2.99
C ASN A 113 -0.49 4.07 3.61
N ILE A 114 -0.43 4.80 4.73
CA ILE A 114 -1.62 5.17 5.50
C ILE A 114 -1.78 6.69 5.53
N ALA A 115 -2.89 7.20 5.02
CA ALA A 115 -3.21 8.61 5.16
C ALA A 115 -3.65 8.93 6.60
N CYS A 116 -2.78 9.57 7.38
CA CYS A 116 -3.08 10.04 8.74
C CYS A 116 -3.77 11.43 8.77
N TYR A 117 -4.41 11.82 7.67
CA TYR A 117 -5.08 13.12 7.50
C TYR A 117 -6.51 12.96 6.96
N ARG A 118 -7.31 14.02 6.98
CA ARG A 118 -8.70 14.00 6.49
C ARG A 118 -8.75 13.75 4.98
N ALA A 119 -9.65 12.89 4.52
CA ALA A 119 -9.93 12.78 3.09
C ALA A 119 -10.54 14.09 2.55
N SER A 120 -10.20 14.47 1.33
CA SER A 120 -10.93 15.52 0.60
C SER A 120 -12.37 15.11 0.26
N LYS A 121 -12.67 13.80 0.30
CA LYS A 121 -13.97 13.23 -0.05
C LYS A 121 -14.81 12.93 1.18
N SER A 122 -16.10 13.23 1.08
CA SER A 122 -17.11 12.83 2.07
C SER A 122 -17.98 11.69 1.54
N LEU A 123 -18.43 10.83 2.45
CA LEU A 123 -19.41 9.76 2.19
C LEU A 123 -20.81 10.37 1.96
N PRO A 124 -21.76 9.62 1.36
CA PRO A 124 -23.13 10.11 1.13
C PRO A 124 -23.87 10.55 2.40
N ASN A 125 -23.45 10.05 3.57
CA ASN A 125 -23.99 10.40 4.88
C ASN A 125 -23.29 11.64 5.52
N GLY A 126 -22.43 12.34 4.79
CA GLY A 126 -21.71 13.53 5.25
C GLY A 126 -20.47 13.26 6.12
N LYS A 127 -20.17 11.99 6.47
CA LYS A 127 -18.95 11.63 7.20
C LYS A 127 -17.72 11.71 6.28
N ASN A 128 -16.54 11.92 6.85
CA ASN A 128 -15.29 11.89 6.07
C ASN A 128 -15.02 10.47 5.55
N ALA A 129 -14.44 10.34 4.36
CA ALA A 129 -14.10 9.02 3.80
C ALA A 129 -12.93 8.33 4.51
N HIS A 130 -12.10 9.07 5.25
CA HIS A 130 -11.16 8.48 6.21
C HIS A 130 -11.89 8.35 7.55
N CYS A 131 -12.18 7.10 7.91
CA CYS A 131 -12.88 6.73 9.15
C CYS A 131 -11.95 6.85 10.36
N THR A 132 -10.65 6.59 10.16
CA THR A 132 -9.64 6.63 11.19
C THR A 132 -8.61 7.69 10.83
N ILE A 133 -8.66 8.82 11.54
CA ILE A 133 -7.64 9.88 11.48
C ILE A 133 -6.94 9.86 12.83
N ARG A 134 -5.72 9.35 12.88
CA ARG A 134 -4.89 9.35 14.08
C ARG A 134 -3.69 10.28 13.86
N PRO A 135 -3.05 10.77 14.95
CA PRO A 135 -1.65 11.14 14.89
C PRO A 135 -0.88 9.97 14.26
N SER A 136 0.24 10.29 13.61
CA SER A 136 1.09 9.27 12.99
C SER A 136 1.18 8.01 13.84
N ILE A 137 1.04 6.86 13.19
CA ILE A 137 1.04 5.56 13.87
C ILE A 137 2.37 5.28 14.59
N PHE A 138 3.42 6.06 14.29
CA PHE A 138 4.68 6.12 15.04
C PHE A 138 4.49 6.49 16.54
N ASP A 139 3.37 7.13 16.90
CA ASP A 139 3.03 7.45 18.30
C ASP A 139 2.27 6.32 19.02
N GLN A 140 1.93 5.21 18.34
CA GLN A 140 1.16 4.10 18.93
C GLN A 140 1.73 2.71 18.54
N PRO A 141 2.48 2.04 19.45
CA PRO A 141 3.12 0.73 19.18
C PRO A 141 2.15 -0.45 19.04
N LEU A 142 0.84 -0.23 19.03
CA LEU A 142 -0.18 -1.28 19.09
C LEU A 142 -0.53 -1.90 17.73
N LEU A 143 -0.08 -1.29 16.64
CA LEU A 143 -0.58 -1.58 15.30
C LEU A 143 0.41 -2.31 14.39
N LEU A 144 1.64 -2.55 14.84
CA LEU A 144 2.63 -3.29 14.06
C LEU A 144 3.14 -4.49 14.87
N PRO A 145 3.48 -5.62 14.20
CA PRO A 145 4.21 -6.71 14.85
C PRO A 145 5.50 -6.19 15.48
N LYS A 146 5.96 -6.84 16.55
CA LYS A 146 7.15 -6.40 17.29
C LYS A 146 8.42 -6.34 16.44
N ASP A 147 8.47 -7.11 15.35
CA ASP A 147 9.62 -7.21 14.45
C ASP A 147 9.52 -6.25 13.26
N SER A 148 8.51 -5.35 13.25
CA SER A 148 8.36 -4.32 12.24
C SER A 148 9.51 -3.31 12.26
N ILE A 149 10.17 -3.15 11.11
CA ILE A 149 11.22 -2.15 10.91
C ILE A 149 10.60 -1.00 10.09
N PRO A 150 10.68 0.26 10.53
CA PRO A 150 10.28 1.36 9.67
C PRO A 150 11.27 1.47 8.49
N PHE A 151 10.74 1.45 7.26
CA PHE A 151 11.53 1.67 6.04
C PHE A 151 11.29 3.08 5.52
N TYR A 152 12.39 3.81 5.44
CA TYR A 152 12.43 5.16 4.89
C TYR A 152 13.12 5.06 3.52
N PRO A 153 12.39 5.13 2.39
CA PRO A 153 13.06 5.35 1.13
C PRO A 153 13.76 6.72 1.20
N PHE A 154 15.10 6.75 1.17
CA PHE A 154 15.93 7.97 1.23
C PHE A 154 15.56 8.93 0.07
N HIS A 155 15.41 10.25 0.28
CA HIS A 155 16.49 11.20 0.57
C HIS A 155 16.20 12.12 1.78
N GLU A 156 17.28 12.45 2.50
CA GLU A 156 17.39 13.56 3.45
C GLU A 156 16.95 14.89 2.80
N GLU A 157 15.67 15.26 2.86
CA GLU A 157 15.18 16.65 2.80
C GLU A 157 13.65 16.70 2.94
N TYR A 158 13.09 16.07 3.98
CA TYR A 158 11.71 16.36 4.37
C TYR A 158 11.69 16.78 5.83
N THR A 159 11.77 18.09 6.03
CA THR A 159 11.53 18.73 7.32
C THR A 159 10.18 18.28 7.86
N LYS A 160 10.12 18.00 9.17
CA LYS A 160 8.96 17.58 9.99
C LYS A 160 7.76 18.54 9.98
N GLN A 161 7.52 19.30 8.91
CA GLN A 161 6.60 20.43 8.89
C GLN A 161 5.45 20.30 7.88
N ASP A 162 5.45 19.31 7.00
CA ASP A 162 4.34 19.05 6.08
C ASP A 162 3.39 17.97 6.61
N SER A 163 2.25 18.41 7.16
CA SER A 163 1.15 17.58 7.69
C SER A 163 0.42 16.70 6.66
N HIS A 164 0.99 16.51 5.46
CA HIS A 164 0.36 15.86 4.30
C HIS A 164 1.20 14.70 3.74
N VAL A 165 2.28 14.30 4.41
CA VAL A 165 3.08 13.15 4.03
C VAL A 165 2.51 11.89 4.71
N PRO A 166 2.11 10.86 3.96
CA PRO A 166 1.64 9.61 4.54
C PRO A 166 2.81 8.75 5.06
N ASP A 167 2.55 7.96 6.10
CA ASP A 167 3.55 7.10 6.73
C ASP A 167 3.72 5.80 5.91
N VAL A 168 4.98 5.39 5.67
CA VAL A 168 5.36 4.19 4.90
C VAL A 168 6.02 3.16 5.83
N PHE A 169 5.60 1.90 5.74
CA PHE A 169 6.15 0.78 6.53
C PHE A 169 6.65 -0.34 5.61
N CYS A 170 7.77 -0.98 5.99
CA CYS A 170 8.23 -2.25 5.42
C CYS A 170 8.57 -3.22 6.55
N VAL A 171 7.76 -4.25 6.76
CA VAL A 171 8.11 -5.29 7.74
C VAL A 171 8.64 -6.51 7.03
N SER A 172 9.89 -6.88 7.33
CA SER A 172 10.52 -8.15 6.93
C SER A 172 10.05 -9.31 7.80
#